data_AF-A0A8F5BZ77-F1
#
_entry.id   AF-A0A8F5BZ77-F1
#
_cell.length_a   1.000
_cell.length_b   1.000
_cell.length_c   1.000
_cell.angle_alpha   90.00
_cell.angle_beta   90.00
_cell.angle_gamma   90.00
#
_symmetry.space_group_name_H-M   'P 1'
#
loop_
_entity.id
_entity.type
_entity.pdbx_description
1 polymer ?
#
loop_
_entity_poly.entity_id
_entity_poly.type
_entity_poly.pdbx_seq_one_letter_code
_entity_poly.pdbx_strand_id
1 'polypeptide(L)'
;MNKKLTQKDFDDFKESIEDLIKLYKESRLSKMENAEESEEERLARLRRFGQELRKDIDEAGKFVKIKEEQGRKSKLTPQEKVYILIIKEYLGLSNRETAELASLLNLTKEEISYKTVERLYSDPDVFVILYNLLLKIVGGLKVDAVMDGLFPSSDQAL
;
A
#
# COMPACT_ATOMS: atom_id res chain seq x y z
N MET A 1 -8.12 24.58 15.46
CA MET A 1 -8.16 25.25 14.14
C MET A 1 -7.94 24.16 13.10
N ASN A 2 -8.97 23.72 12.37
CA ASN A 2 -8.81 22.69 11.32
C ASN A 2 -8.16 23.35 10.10
N LYS A 3 -6.85 23.20 9.95
CA LYS A 3 -6.13 23.61 8.73
C LYS A 3 -6.62 22.70 7.60
N LYS A 4 -7.29 23.26 6.59
CA LYS A 4 -7.60 22.53 5.37
C LYS A 4 -6.30 22.31 4.60
N LEU A 5 -6.05 21.08 4.17
CA LEU A 5 -4.94 20.75 3.28
C LEU A 5 -5.14 21.50 1.97
N THR A 6 -4.13 22.25 1.54
CA THR A 6 -4.14 22.98 0.27
C THR A 6 -3.49 22.13 -0.82
N GLN A 7 -3.74 22.46 -2.09
CA GLN A 7 -3.05 21.82 -3.22
C GLN A 7 -1.53 21.97 -3.10
N LYS A 8 -1.08 23.14 -2.63
CA LYS A 8 0.33 23.39 -2.35
C LYS A 8 0.90 22.44 -1.29
N ASP A 9 0.19 22.22 -0.18
CA ASP A 9 0.64 21.28 0.85
C ASP A 9 0.78 19.84 0.27
N PHE A 10 -0.07 19.45 -0.69
CA PHE A 10 0.04 18.15 -1.38
C PHE A 10 1.22 18.10 -2.34
N ASP A 11 1.44 19.15 -3.13
CA ASP A 11 2.54 19.22 -4.09
C ASP A 11 3.89 19.21 -3.36
N ASP A 12 4.03 19.99 -2.28
CA ASP A 12 5.23 20.02 -1.42
C ASP A 12 5.50 18.61 -0.82
N PHE A 13 4.46 17.91 -0.38
CA PHE A 13 4.57 16.54 0.12
C PHE A 13 5.01 15.57 -0.97
N LYS A 14 4.44 15.68 -2.18
CA LYS A 14 4.81 14.85 -3.33
C LYS A 14 6.27 15.04 -3.71
N GLU A 15 6.74 16.28 -3.77
CA GLU A 15 8.15 16.62 -4.03
C GLU A 15 9.07 15.98 -2.97
N SER A 16 8.68 16.05 -1.69
CA SER A 16 9.41 15.40 -0.59
C SER A 16 9.54 13.88 -0.77
N ILE A 17 8.51 13.22 -1.31
CA ILE A 17 8.55 11.78 -1.64
C ILE A 17 9.46 11.51 -2.84
N GLU A 18 9.39 12.34 -3.88
CA GLU A 18 10.26 12.22 -5.06
C GLU A 18 11.74 12.38 -4.69
N ASP A 19 12.06 13.34 -3.83
CA ASP A 19 13.40 13.54 -3.26
C ASP A 19 13.87 12.34 -2.45
N LEU A 20 13.01 11.78 -1.59
CA LEU A 20 13.33 10.57 -0.84
C LEU A 20 13.63 9.38 -1.76
N ILE A 21 12.84 9.20 -2.81
CA ILE A 21 13.06 8.16 -3.83
C ILE A 21 14.41 8.37 -4.52
N LYS A 22 14.73 9.62 -4.89
CA LYS A 22 15.99 9.99 -5.53
C LYS A 22 17.19 9.70 -4.62
N LEU A 23 17.17 10.16 -3.38
CA LEU A 23 18.20 9.90 -2.38
C LEU A 23 18.42 8.40 -2.17
N TYR A 24 17.34 7.62 -2.10
CA TYR A 24 17.44 6.17 -1.98
C TYR A 24 18.11 5.53 -3.21
N LYS A 25 17.73 5.92 -4.44
CA LYS A 25 18.35 5.44 -5.68
C LYS A 25 19.85 5.79 -5.74
N GLU A 26 20.22 7.02 -5.40
CA GLU A 26 21.62 7.46 -5.36
C GLU A 26 22.42 6.66 -4.34
N SER A 27 21.88 6.45 -3.13
CA SER A 27 22.52 5.63 -2.09
C SER A 27 22.67 4.14 -2.47
N ARG A 28 21.77 3.64 -3.33
CA ARG A 28 21.80 2.28 -3.88
C ARG A 28 22.83 2.15 -4.99
N LEU A 29 22.90 3.12 -5.90
CA LEU A 29 23.87 3.15 -6.98
C LEU A 29 25.30 3.18 -6.43
N SER A 30 25.57 4.02 -5.42
CA SER A 30 26.87 4.06 -4.74
C SER A 30 27.25 2.75 -4.03
N LYS A 31 26.27 1.94 -3.64
CA LYS A 31 26.50 0.61 -3.05
C LYS A 31 26.67 -0.49 -4.11
N MET A 32 26.00 -0.38 -5.26
CA MET A 32 26.09 -1.35 -6.36
C MET A 32 27.40 -1.24 -7.14
N GLU A 33 28.02 -0.04 -7.22
CA GLU A 33 29.37 0.12 -7.78
C GLU A 33 30.46 -0.68 -7.03
N ASN A 34 30.16 -1.19 -5.83
CA ASN A 34 31.15 -1.82 -4.94
C ASN A 34 30.85 -3.29 -4.59
N ALA A 35 29.85 -3.93 -5.20
CA ALA A 35 29.46 -5.29 -4.83
C ALA A 35 29.09 -6.17 -6.03
N GLU A 36 29.94 -7.15 -6.36
CA GLU A 36 29.50 -8.37 -7.06
C GLU A 36 28.63 -9.17 -6.09
N GLU A 37 27.32 -8.98 -6.19
CA GLU A 37 26.37 -9.77 -5.43
C GLU A 37 26.12 -11.10 -6.14
N SER A 38 26.22 -12.21 -5.41
CA SER A 38 25.87 -13.52 -5.95
C SER A 38 24.35 -13.67 -6.16
N GLU A 39 23.95 -14.58 -7.06
CA GLU A 39 22.53 -14.86 -7.30
C GLU A 39 21.82 -15.37 -6.04
N GLU A 40 22.51 -16.16 -5.20
CA GLU A 40 21.96 -16.69 -3.95
C GLU A 40 21.66 -15.58 -2.94
N GLU A 41 22.57 -14.61 -2.79
CA GLU A 41 22.36 -13.44 -1.93
C GLU A 41 21.17 -12.61 -2.41
N ARG A 42 21.04 -12.43 -3.73
CA ARG A 42 19.93 -11.71 -4.35
C ARG A 42 18.60 -12.36 -4.07
N LEU A 43 18.53 -13.67 -4.25
CA LEU A 43 17.33 -14.45 -3.96
C LEU A 43 16.99 -14.44 -2.47
N ALA A 44 17.98 -14.55 -1.59
CA ALA A 44 17.78 -14.48 -0.15
C ALA A 44 17.20 -13.12 0.28
N ARG A 45 17.72 -12.02 -0.27
CA ARG A 45 17.19 -10.67 0.02
C ARG A 45 15.78 -10.46 -0.52
N LEU A 46 15.47 -10.95 -1.72
CA LEU A 46 14.11 -10.88 -2.27
C LEU A 46 13.10 -11.66 -1.41
N ARG A 47 13.46 -12.87 -0.99
CA ARG A 47 12.63 -13.68 -0.09
C ARG A 47 12.38 -12.96 1.24
N ARG A 48 13.45 -12.41 1.83
CA ARG A 48 13.37 -11.65 3.08
C ARG A 48 12.49 -10.41 2.94
N PHE A 49 12.66 -9.65 1.87
CA PHE A 49 11.83 -8.49 1.57
C PHE A 49 10.34 -8.86 1.49
N GLY A 50 9.99 -9.93 0.76
CA GLY A 50 8.60 -10.39 0.66
C GLY A 50 7.99 -10.77 2.01
N GLN A 51 8.77 -11.42 2.89
CA GLN A 51 8.33 -11.78 4.24
C GLN A 51 8.17 -10.56 5.15
N GLU A 52 9.13 -9.63 5.12
CA GLU A 52 9.10 -8.40 5.90
C GLU A 52 7.95 -7.50 5.47
N LEU A 53 7.72 -7.34 4.16
CA LEU A 53 6.62 -6.55 3.61
C LEU A 53 5.25 -7.04 4.13
N ARG A 54 5.01 -8.36 4.12
CA ARG A 54 3.74 -8.92 4.59
C ARG A 54 3.53 -8.65 6.08
N LYS A 55 4.59 -8.78 6.88
CA LYS A 55 4.56 -8.49 8.32
C LYS A 55 4.28 -7.01 8.58
N ASP A 56 4.90 -6.12 7.80
CA ASP A 56 4.70 -4.67 7.94
C ASP A 56 3.27 -4.26 7.56
N ILE A 57 2.70 -4.85 6.50
CA ILE A 57 1.29 -4.65 6.12
C ILE A 57 0.36 -5.16 7.23
N ASP A 58 0.63 -6.36 7.76
CA ASP A 58 -0.16 -6.93 8.85
C ASP A 58 -0.12 -6.03 10.09
N GLU A 59 1.05 -5.50 10.45
CA GLU A 59 1.22 -4.54 11.55
C GLU A 59 0.49 -3.21 11.30
N ALA A 60 0.63 -2.63 10.11
CA ALA A 60 -0.02 -1.38 9.72
C ALA A 60 -1.56 -1.52 9.68
N GLY A 61 -2.08 -2.73 9.44
CA GLY A 61 -3.50 -3.04 9.41
C GLY A 61 -4.12 -3.41 10.77
N LYS A 62 -3.35 -3.56 11.85
CA LYS A 62 -3.88 -4.02 13.16
C LYS A 62 -4.98 -3.12 13.74
N PHE A 63 -4.96 -1.83 13.42
CA PHE A 63 -5.89 -0.84 13.97
C PHE A 63 -7.02 -0.46 13.00
N VAL A 64 -7.04 -1.06 11.81
CA VAL A 64 -8.15 -0.89 10.86
C VAL A 64 -9.36 -1.64 11.39
N LYS A 65 -10.33 -0.90 11.93
CA LYS A 65 -11.61 -1.45 12.36
C LYS A 65 -12.50 -1.61 11.14
N ILE A 66 -12.62 -2.84 10.65
CA ILE A 66 -13.59 -3.18 9.61
C ILE A 66 -14.99 -3.04 10.21
N LYS A 67 -15.72 -1.97 9.87
CA LYS A 67 -17.16 -1.93 10.12
C LYS A 67 -17.81 -2.96 9.19
N GLU A 68 -18.71 -3.78 9.72
CA GLU A 68 -19.59 -4.57 8.85
C GLU A 68 -20.49 -3.60 8.09
N GLU A 69 -20.18 -3.37 6.82
CA GLU A 69 -21.04 -2.59 5.94
C GLU A 69 -22.34 -3.38 5.65
N GLN A 70 -23.46 -2.67 5.51
CA GLN A 70 -24.66 -3.25 4.93
C GLN A 70 -24.39 -3.60 3.46
N GLY A 71 -24.13 -4.87 3.18
CA GLY A 71 -23.83 -5.33 1.83
C GLY A 71 -23.12 -6.68 1.81
N ARG A 72 -22.72 -7.11 0.61
CA ARG A 72 -21.92 -8.33 0.43
C ARG A 72 -20.54 -8.10 1.03
N LYS A 73 -20.16 -8.92 2.01
CA LYS A 73 -18.82 -8.89 2.62
C LYS A 73 -17.75 -8.90 1.53
N SER A 74 -16.75 -8.02 1.68
CA SER A 74 -15.62 -7.98 0.76
C SER A 74 -14.92 -9.33 0.74
N LYS A 75 -14.53 -9.78 -0.45
CA LYS A 75 -13.81 -11.06 -0.64
C LYS A 75 -12.37 -11.02 -0.15
N LEU A 76 -11.84 -9.81 0.09
CA LEU A 76 -10.45 -9.56 0.46
C LEU A 76 -10.40 -8.86 1.81
N THR A 77 -9.43 -9.25 2.64
CA THR A 77 -9.07 -8.46 3.82
C THR A 77 -8.41 -7.14 3.39
N PRO A 78 -8.50 -6.08 4.19
CA PRO A 78 -7.74 -4.84 3.95
C PRO A 78 -6.26 -5.06 3.63
N GLN A 79 -5.62 -5.98 4.35
CA GLN A 79 -4.22 -6.35 4.16
C GLN A 79 -3.97 -7.02 2.80
N GLU A 80 -4.85 -7.95 2.38
CA GLU A 80 -4.77 -8.60 1.07
C GLU A 80 -4.91 -7.56 -0.07
N LYS A 81 -5.82 -6.60 0.07
CA LYS A 81 -6.00 -5.51 -0.90
C LYS A 81 -4.73 -4.69 -1.07
N VAL A 82 -4.09 -4.29 0.03
CA VAL A 82 -2.84 -3.52 0.02
C VAL A 82 -1.71 -4.31 -0.60
N TYR A 83 -1.58 -5.59 -0.23
CA TYR A 83 -0.57 -6.48 -0.80
C TYR A 83 -0.71 -6.58 -2.31
N ILE A 84 -1.93 -6.76 -2.83
CA ILE A 84 -2.21 -6.79 -4.28
C ILE A 84 -1.77 -5.50 -4.97
N LEU A 85 -2.11 -4.35 -4.41
CA LEU A 85 -1.71 -3.06 -4.99
C LEU A 85 -0.20 -2.89 -5.00
N ILE A 86 0.50 -3.23 -3.92
CA ILE A 86 1.96 -3.11 -3.86
C ILE A 86 2.62 -4.03 -4.90
N ILE A 87 2.15 -5.27 -5.04
CA ILE A 87 2.67 -6.20 -6.06
C ILE A 87 2.40 -5.67 -7.47
N LYS A 88 1.20 -5.14 -7.73
CA LYS A 88 0.85 -4.51 -9.01
C LYS A 88 1.83 -3.40 -9.35
N GLU A 89 2.04 -2.45 -8.45
CA GLU A 89 2.92 -1.30 -8.69
C GLU A 89 4.38 -1.73 -8.81
N TYR A 90 4.83 -2.68 -7.98
CA TYR A 90 6.19 -3.19 -8.02
C TYR A 90 6.54 -3.90 -9.34
N LEU A 91 5.58 -4.67 -9.88
CA LEU A 91 5.76 -5.42 -11.13
C LEU A 91 5.33 -4.63 -12.38
N GLY A 92 4.77 -3.42 -12.22
CA GLY A 92 4.27 -2.60 -13.33
C GLY A 92 3.09 -3.22 -14.08
N LEU A 93 2.25 -4.00 -13.39
CA LEU A 93 1.14 -4.72 -14.00
C LEU A 93 -0.10 -3.83 -14.19
N SER A 94 -0.87 -4.12 -15.23
CA SER A 94 -2.23 -3.61 -15.38
C SER A 94 -3.18 -4.25 -14.35
N ASN A 95 -4.36 -3.64 -14.14
CA ASN A 95 -5.40 -4.20 -13.27
C ASN A 95 -5.84 -5.62 -13.71
N ARG A 96 -5.80 -5.89 -15.02
CA ARG A 96 -6.16 -7.19 -15.59
C ARG A 96 -5.09 -8.24 -15.31
N GLU A 97 -3.83 -7.93 -15.63
CA GLU A 97 -2.70 -8.83 -15.35
C GLU A 97 -2.57 -9.12 -13.86
N THR A 98 -2.86 -8.13 -13.01
CA THR A 98 -2.87 -8.31 -11.55
C THR A 98 -3.94 -9.31 -11.11
N ALA A 99 -5.15 -9.22 -11.66
CA ALA A 99 -6.22 -10.15 -11.33
C ALA A 99 -5.89 -11.58 -11.82
N GLU A 100 -5.34 -11.71 -13.03
CA GLU A 100 -4.88 -12.98 -13.60
C GLU A 100 -3.76 -13.58 -12.75
N LEU A 101 -2.75 -12.79 -12.36
CA LEU A 101 -1.66 -13.22 -11.49
C LEU A 101 -2.15 -13.65 -10.12
N ALA A 102 -3.05 -12.89 -9.50
CA ALA A 102 -3.63 -13.23 -8.20
C ALA A 102 -4.36 -14.57 -8.23
N SER A 103 -5.08 -14.85 -9.33
CA SER A 103 -5.74 -16.13 -9.58
C SER A 103 -4.73 -17.27 -9.77
N LEU A 104 -3.71 -17.07 -10.60
CA LEU A 104 -2.69 -18.08 -10.91
C LEU A 104 -1.89 -18.50 -9.66
N LEU A 105 -1.58 -17.55 -8.79
CA LEU A 105 -0.77 -17.77 -7.60
C LEU A 105 -1.58 -18.04 -6.34
N ASN A 106 -2.91 -18.10 -6.43
CA ASN A 106 -3.83 -18.21 -5.28
C ASN A 106 -3.48 -17.17 -4.19
N LEU A 107 -3.18 -15.92 -4.59
CA LEU A 107 -2.84 -14.86 -3.65
C LEU A 107 -4.03 -14.46 -2.76
N THR A 108 -5.23 -14.82 -3.21
CA THR A 108 -6.50 -14.51 -2.56
C THR A 108 -7.30 -15.80 -2.42
N LYS A 109 -8.14 -15.88 -1.38
CA LYS A 109 -8.99 -17.06 -1.12
C LYS A 109 -10.03 -17.31 -2.22
N GLU A 110 -10.38 -16.28 -2.96
CA GLU A 110 -11.32 -16.33 -4.08
C GLU A 110 -10.75 -15.59 -5.28
N GLU A 111 -11.19 -15.96 -6.49
CA GLU A 111 -10.86 -15.23 -7.70
C GLU A 111 -11.35 -13.78 -7.64
N ILE A 112 -10.48 -12.86 -8.05
CA ILE A 112 -10.75 -11.43 -8.14
C ILE A 112 -10.79 -11.00 -9.60
N SER A 113 -11.58 -9.96 -9.89
CA SER A 113 -11.67 -9.38 -11.24
C SER A 113 -10.79 -8.15 -11.37
N TYR A 114 -10.50 -7.71 -12.59
CA TYR A 114 -9.81 -6.43 -12.81
C TYR A 114 -10.54 -5.24 -12.14
N LYS A 115 -11.89 -5.26 -12.11
CA LYS A 115 -12.69 -4.23 -11.43
C LYS A 115 -12.53 -4.30 -9.91
N THR A 116 -12.18 -5.45 -9.36
CA THR A 116 -11.84 -5.57 -7.95
C THR A 116 -10.57 -4.77 -7.67
N VAL A 117 -9.54 -4.95 -8.51
CA VAL A 117 -8.25 -4.24 -8.41
C VAL A 117 -8.44 -2.72 -8.58
N GLU A 118 -9.24 -2.30 -9.57
CA GLU A 118 -9.54 -0.88 -9.83
C GLU A 118 -10.18 -0.18 -8.62
N ARG A 119 -11.08 -0.87 -7.91
CA ARG A 119 -11.75 -0.30 -6.72
C ARG A 119 -10.83 -0.17 -5.50
N LEU A 120 -9.70 -0.88 -5.47
CA LEU A 120 -8.78 -0.82 -4.33
C LEU A 120 -8.17 0.57 -4.16
N TYR A 121 -8.02 1.36 -5.23
CA TYR A 121 -7.50 2.72 -5.17
C TYR A 121 -8.41 3.70 -4.41
N SER A 122 -9.71 3.40 -4.38
CA SER A 122 -10.71 4.19 -3.67
C SER A 122 -11.14 3.54 -2.36
N ASP A 123 -10.51 2.43 -1.97
CA ASP A 123 -10.86 1.70 -0.76
C ASP A 123 -10.28 2.43 0.46
N PRO A 124 -11.12 2.92 1.38
CA PRO A 124 -10.65 3.69 2.50
C PRO A 124 -9.70 2.89 3.41
N ASP A 125 -9.96 1.60 3.61
CA ASP A 125 -9.11 0.75 4.47
C ASP A 125 -7.70 0.59 3.87
N VAL A 126 -7.63 0.49 2.54
CA VAL A 126 -6.35 0.45 1.80
C VAL A 126 -5.56 1.73 2.03
N PHE A 127 -6.21 2.89 1.94
CA PHE A 127 -5.56 4.18 2.14
C PHE A 127 -4.95 4.30 3.54
N VAL A 128 -5.70 3.90 4.57
CA VAL A 128 -5.22 3.92 5.97
C VAL A 128 -3.98 3.06 6.16
N ILE A 129 -3.98 1.83 5.62
CA ILE A 129 -2.83 0.93 5.76
C ILE A 129 -1.61 1.49 5.02
N LEU A 130 -1.79 2.00 3.79
CA LEU A 130 -0.69 2.62 3.04
C LEU A 130 -0.11 3.83 3.78
N TYR A 131 -0.97 4.65 4.40
CA TYR A 131 -0.54 5.76 5.23
C TYR A 131 0.26 5.29 6.45
N ASN A 132 -0.23 4.29 7.17
CA ASN A 132 0.46 3.71 8.33
C ASN A 132 1.82 3.10 7.93
N LEU A 133 1.90 2.44 6.77
CA LEU A 133 3.16 1.93 6.21
C LEU A 133 4.15 3.05 5.93
N LEU A 134 3.70 4.13 5.30
CA LEU A 134 4.55 5.30 5.03
C LEU A 134 5.10 5.88 6.33
N LEU A 135 4.26 6.09 7.34
CA LEU A 135 4.69 6.62 8.65
C LEU A 135 5.74 5.73 9.31
N LYS A 136 5.58 4.40 9.20
CA LYS A 136 6.53 3.43 9.71
C LYS A 136 7.88 3.53 9.00
N ILE A 137 7.89 3.71 7.68
CA ILE A 137 9.11 3.83 6.86
C ILE A 137 9.86 5.13 7.15
N VAL A 138 9.15 6.26 7.30
CA VAL A 138 9.75 7.59 7.49
C VAL A 138 10.29 7.80 8.93
N GLY A 139 10.02 6.88 9.85
CA GLY A 139 10.85 6.71 11.04
C GLY A 139 10.47 7.57 12.26
N GLY A 140 9.18 7.80 12.53
CA GLY A 140 8.85 8.21 13.89
C GLY A 140 7.47 8.75 14.17
N LEU A 141 6.43 7.90 14.20
CA LEU A 141 5.25 8.16 15.03
C LEU A 141 4.42 6.88 15.26
N LYS A 142 4.09 6.62 16.53
CA LYS A 142 2.88 5.90 16.92
C LYS A 142 1.69 6.79 16.53
N VAL A 143 1.25 6.73 15.28
CA VAL A 143 -0.01 7.35 14.88
C VAL A 143 -0.86 6.24 14.32
N ASP A 144 -1.77 5.77 15.16
CA ASP A 144 -2.83 4.87 14.77
C ASP A 144 -3.83 5.72 13.98
N ALA A 145 -3.64 5.83 12.66
CA ALA A 145 -4.72 6.31 11.82
C ALA A 145 -5.84 5.28 11.92
N VAL A 146 -6.84 5.59 12.76
CA VAL A 146 -8.06 4.82 12.90
C VAL A 146 -9.12 5.57 12.13
N MET A 147 -9.69 4.92 11.14
CA MET A 147 -10.86 5.45 10.48
C MET A 147 -12.10 4.90 11.17
N ASP A 148 -12.78 5.76 11.93
CA ASP A 148 -14.14 5.49 12.35
C ASP A 148 -15.02 5.76 11.12
N GLY A 149 -15.58 4.71 10.51
CA GLY A 149 -16.32 4.77 9.24
C GLY A 149 -17.55 5.68 9.27
N LEU A 150 -17.33 6.99 9.21
CA LEU A 150 -18.27 8.09 9.11
C LEU A 150 -17.64 9.09 8.13
N PHE A 151 -17.51 8.69 6.87
CA PHE A 151 -17.57 9.69 5.82
C PHE A 151 -19.05 10.05 5.64
N PRO A 152 -19.43 11.33 5.74
CA PRO A 152 -20.76 11.76 5.32
C PRO A 152 -20.87 11.44 3.84
N SER A 153 -21.86 10.64 3.48
CA SER A 153 -22.32 10.53 2.10
C SER A 153 -22.52 11.94 1.57
N SER A 154 -21.88 12.25 0.45
CA SER A 154 -22.02 13.50 -0.30
C SER A 154 -23.40 13.57 -0.96
N ASP A 155 -24.44 13.56 -0.12
CA ASP A 155 -25.86 13.67 -0.45
C ASP A 155 -26.58 14.49 0.64
N GLN A 156 -25.97 15.60 1.06
CA GLN A 156 -26.68 16.69 1.75
C GLN A 156 -26.04 18.02 1.35
N ALA A 157 -26.21 18.40 0.08
CA ALA A 157 -26.17 19.79 -0.35
C ALA A 157 -27.51 20.08 -1.01
N LEU A 158 -28.47 20.49 -0.17
CA LEU A 158 -29.64 21.28 -0.59
C LEU A 158 -29.23 22.75 -0.63
#